data_AF-A0AAW4WJ13-F1
#
_entry.id   AF-A0AAW4WJ13-F1
#
_cell.length_a   1.000
_cell.length_b   1.000
_cell.length_c   1.000
_cell.angle_alpha   90.00
_cell.angle_beta   90.00
_cell.angle_gamma   90.00
#
_symmetry.space_group_name_H-M   'P 1'
#
loop_
_entity.id
_entity.type
_entity.pdbx_description
1 polymer ?
#
loop_
_entity_poly.entity_id
_entity_poly.type
_entity_poly.pdbx_seq_one_letter_code
_entity_poly.pdbx_strand_id
1 'polypeptide(L)'
;MPSTYAHYCFGKAVYRRLPQEIQEEIKAYSPLYMTGLHGPDILFYYKPLKPNAINRIGYGMHGRPAVEFFEKAWMRARELPEGRGGFAYLYGFICHFALDHSCHPYIEKKIKESGVTHAEIEVEFDRMLLAKRGHNPLTHRLAGHIPTDMTSAGTIAEFFPEVTAEEVQQALKSMKHYNNLLVAPGHLKRGFIYALLAMTGNYKEMHGLIVNYKPNPKCADSNIRLSQLYHDAISLAVRLICEYRENGAEDSEYQHTFGVE
;
A
#
# COMPACT_ATOMS: atom_id res chain seq x y z
N MET A 1 3.94 -3.63 -5.76
CA MET A 1 3.05 -3.05 -4.75
C MET A 1 3.68 -1.73 -4.41
N PRO A 2 3.16 -0.57 -4.88
CA PRO A 2 3.89 0.68 -5.10
C PRO A 2 4.91 0.97 -4.05
N SER A 3 4.82 1.93 -3.16
CA SER A 3 5.83 1.94 -2.10
C SER A 3 5.24 2.57 -0.87
N THR A 4 5.57 1.99 0.27
CA THR A 4 4.96 2.28 1.57
C THR A 4 4.88 3.79 1.83
N TYR A 5 5.88 4.57 1.40
CA TYR A 5 5.90 6.02 1.58
C TYR A 5 5.15 6.80 0.49
N ALA A 6 5.09 6.31 -0.74
CA ALA A 6 4.31 6.87 -1.84
C ALA A 6 2.82 6.85 -1.51
N HIS A 7 2.29 5.71 -1.08
CA HIS A 7 0.90 5.60 -0.61
C HIS A 7 0.62 6.51 0.58
N TYR A 8 1.53 6.55 1.56
CA TYR A 8 1.41 7.44 2.70
C TYR A 8 1.38 8.93 2.30
N CYS A 9 2.22 9.33 1.34
CA CYS A 9 2.20 10.69 0.81
C CYS A 9 0.94 10.99 0.01
N PHE A 10 0.50 10.02 -0.80
CA PHE A 10 -0.69 10.10 -1.64
C PHE A 10 -1.94 10.30 -0.80
N GLY A 11 -2.16 9.42 0.19
CA GLY A 11 -3.29 9.53 1.12
C GLY A 11 -3.34 10.87 1.86
N LYS A 12 -2.19 11.45 2.23
CA LYS A 12 -2.15 12.81 2.81
C LYS A 12 -2.49 13.91 1.81
N ALA A 13 -2.16 13.73 0.54
CA ALA A 13 -2.49 14.70 -0.50
C ALA A 13 -3.98 14.65 -0.83
N VAL A 14 -4.55 13.44 -0.93
CA VAL A 14 -5.99 13.19 -1.10
C VAL A 14 -6.77 13.77 0.08
N TYR A 15 -6.40 13.41 1.33
CA TYR A 15 -7.05 13.90 2.55
C TYR A 15 -7.31 15.41 2.55
N ARG A 16 -6.32 16.21 2.15
CA ARG A 16 -6.41 17.69 2.13
C ARG A 16 -7.39 18.26 1.11
N ARG A 17 -7.85 17.44 0.16
CA ARG A 17 -8.79 17.82 -0.90
C ARG A 17 -10.19 17.24 -0.69
N LEU A 18 -10.38 16.39 0.33
CA LEU A 18 -11.68 15.83 0.64
C LEU A 18 -12.61 16.88 1.29
N PRO A 19 -13.94 16.72 1.21
CA PRO A 19 -14.89 17.51 1.98
C PRO A 19 -14.61 17.45 3.49
N GLN A 20 -14.97 18.51 4.22
CA GLN A 20 -14.68 18.64 5.65
C GLN A 20 -15.23 17.47 6.48
N GLU A 21 -16.44 17.01 6.19
CA GLU A 21 -17.07 15.88 6.88
C GLU A 21 -16.20 14.60 6.80
N ILE A 22 -15.75 14.25 5.59
CA ILE A 22 -14.87 13.09 5.38
C ILE A 22 -13.51 13.31 6.06
N GLN A 23 -12.98 14.54 6.06
CA GLN A 23 -11.74 14.86 6.76
C GLN A 23 -11.85 14.67 8.28
N GLU A 24 -13.00 15.03 8.87
CA GLU A 24 -13.26 14.89 10.31
C GLU A 24 -13.38 13.41 10.69
N GLU A 25 -14.07 12.61 9.88
CA GLU A 25 -14.15 11.16 10.08
C GLU A 25 -12.77 10.49 9.96
N ILE A 26 -12.01 10.78 8.90
CA ILE A 26 -10.67 10.24 8.74
C ILE A 26 -9.77 10.65 9.91
N LYS A 27 -9.93 11.87 10.44
CA LYS A 27 -9.17 12.33 11.61
C LYS A 27 -9.53 11.54 12.87
N ALA A 28 -10.82 11.23 13.09
CA ALA A 28 -11.28 10.42 14.21
C ALA A 28 -10.73 8.98 14.16
N TYR A 29 -10.52 8.44 12.96
CA TYR A 29 -10.06 7.06 12.73
C TYR A 29 -8.74 7.01 11.94
N SER A 30 -7.83 7.94 12.20
CA SER A 30 -6.60 8.09 11.42
C SER A 30 -5.76 6.81 11.31
N PRO A 31 -5.58 5.98 12.36
CA PRO A 31 -4.85 4.72 12.23
C PRO A 31 -5.45 3.76 11.19
N LEU A 32 -6.78 3.71 11.09
CA LEU A 32 -7.48 2.86 10.12
C LEU A 32 -7.31 3.39 8.70
N TYR A 33 -7.51 4.70 8.47
CA TYR A 33 -7.24 5.31 7.16
C TYR A 33 -5.81 5.08 6.71
N MET A 34 -4.83 5.32 7.60
CA MET A 34 -3.42 5.16 7.30
C MET A 34 -3.01 3.70 7.04
N THR A 35 -3.76 2.74 7.59
CA THR A 35 -3.57 1.31 7.28
C THR A 35 -4.24 0.95 5.95
N GLY A 36 -5.42 1.50 5.68
CA GLY A 36 -6.12 1.34 4.41
C GLY A 36 -5.30 1.81 3.21
N LEU A 37 -4.38 2.78 3.39
CA LEU A 37 -3.46 3.20 2.33
C LEU A 37 -2.55 2.08 1.79
N HIS A 38 -2.49 0.93 2.45
CA HIS A 38 -1.77 -0.26 1.97
C HIS A 38 -2.72 -1.36 1.46
N GLY A 39 -4.01 -1.05 1.31
CA GLY A 39 -5.03 -1.94 0.75
C GLY A 39 -4.93 -3.39 1.22
N PRO A 40 -4.88 -4.38 0.31
CA PRO A 40 -4.75 -5.78 0.64
C PRO A 40 -3.29 -6.21 0.91
N ASP A 41 -2.31 -5.32 0.73
CA ASP A 41 -0.88 -5.62 0.86
C ASP A 41 -0.45 -5.95 2.28
N ILE A 42 -1.22 -5.47 3.26
CA ILE A 42 -1.02 -5.84 4.66
C ILE A 42 -0.97 -7.37 4.82
N LEU A 43 -1.72 -8.12 4.00
CA LEU A 43 -1.79 -9.58 4.04
C LEU A 43 -0.52 -10.25 3.50
N PHE A 44 0.27 -9.57 2.66
CA PHE A 44 1.58 -10.08 2.21
C PHE A 44 2.51 -10.35 3.39
N TYR A 45 2.37 -9.55 4.46
CA TYR A 45 3.21 -9.63 5.64
C TYR A 45 2.76 -10.69 6.64
N TYR A 46 1.67 -11.43 6.39
CA TYR A 46 1.37 -12.61 7.19
C TYR A 46 2.30 -13.76 6.77
N LYS A 47 3.24 -14.12 7.66
CA LYS A 47 4.25 -15.18 7.44
C LYS A 47 4.92 -15.06 6.05
N PRO A 48 5.59 -13.92 5.74
CA PRO A 48 5.92 -13.51 4.37
C PRO A 48 7.01 -14.36 3.69
N LEU A 49 7.78 -15.14 4.44
CA LEU A 49 8.90 -15.92 3.90
C LEU A 49 8.47 -17.15 3.10
N LYS A 50 7.18 -17.53 3.16
CA LYS A 50 6.61 -18.66 2.40
C LYS A 50 5.17 -18.37 1.96
N PRO A 51 4.74 -18.86 0.79
CA PRO A 51 3.34 -18.82 0.38
C PRO A 51 2.43 -19.49 1.42
N ASN A 52 1.29 -18.86 1.73
CA ASN A 52 0.28 -19.36 2.65
C ASN A 52 -1.11 -18.89 2.23
N ALA A 53 -2.17 -19.35 2.91
CA ALA A 53 -3.54 -19.02 2.52
C ALA A 53 -3.81 -17.50 2.55
N ILE A 54 -3.29 -16.79 3.55
CA ILE A 54 -3.58 -15.37 3.79
C ILE A 54 -2.84 -14.48 2.81
N ASN A 55 -1.54 -14.69 2.59
CA ASN A 55 -0.82 -13.85 1.62
C ASN A 55 -1.33 -14.03 0.19
N ARG A 56 -1.84 -15.23 -0.16
CA ARG A 56 -2.51 -15.46 -1.45
C ARG A 56 -3.80 -14.67 -1.64
N ILE A 57 -4.54 -14.36 -0.57
CA ILE A 57 -5.71 -13.47 -0.64
C ILE A 57 -5.25 -12.10 -1.12
N GLY A 58 -4.22 -11.53 -0.48
CA GLY A 58 -3.66 -10.24 -0.88
C GLY A 58 -3.21 -10.23 -2.35
N TYR A 59 -2.53 -11.29 -2.80
CA TYR A 59 -1.99 -11.34 -4.17
C TYR A 59 -3.12 -11.50 -5.19
N GLY A 60 -4.08 -12.38 -4.89
CA GLY A 60 -5.21 -12.66 -5.77
C GLY A 60 -6.19 -11.49 -5.89
N MET A 61 -6.25 -10.57 -4.93
CA MET A 61 -7.08 -9.37 -5.03
C MET A 61 -6.60 -8.41 -6.12
N HIS A 62 -5.29 -8.28 -6.34
CA HIS A 62 -4.75 -7.35 -7.34
C HIS A 62 -5.09 -7.74 -8.78
N GLY A 63 -5.30 -9.04 -9.04
CA GLY A 63 -5.66 -9.58 -10.36
C GLY A 63 -7.17 -9.73 -10.59
N ARG A 64 -8.00 -9.20 -9.70
CA ARG A 64 -9.47 -9.24 -9.83
C ARG A 64 -10.03 -7.82 -9.90
N PRO A 65 -11.20 -7.63 -10.56
CA PRO A 65 -11.91 -6.36 -10.52
C PRO A 65 -12.13 -5.88 -9.08
N ALA A 66 -11.82 -4.62 -8.82
CA ALA A 66 -11.89 -4.04 -7.48
C ALA A 66 -13.32 -4.04 -6.91
N VAL A 67 -14.34 -3.99 -7.78
CA VAL A 67 -15.76 -4.07 -7.43
C VAL A 67 -16.08 -5.32 -6.59
N GLU A 68 -15.41 -6.46 -6.85
CA GLU A 68 -15.66 -7.70 -6.10
C GLU A 68 -15.38 -7.56 -4.60
N PHE A 69 -14.44 -6.68 -4.24
CA PHE A 69 -14.14 -6.32 -2.86
C PHE A 69 -14.98 -5.15 -2.38
N PHE A 70 -14.97 -4.04 -3.12
CA PHE A 70 -15.57 -2.79 -2.67
C PHE A 70 -17.10 -2.87 -2.52
N GLU A 71 -17.81 -3.64 -3.35
CA GLU A 71 -19.25 -3.85 -3.18
C GLU A 71 -19.57 -4.52 -1.83
N LYS A 72 -18.85 -5.59 -1.49
CA LYS A 72 -19.01 -6.31 -0.22
C LYS A 72 -18.55 -5.50 0.97
N ALA A 73 -17.44 -4.79 0.81
CA ALA A 73 -16.87 -3.95 1.86
C ALA A 73 -17.80 -2.77 2.19
N TRP A 74 -18.43 -2.18 1.18
CA TRP A 74 -19.45 -1.14 1.39
C TRP A 74 -20.65 -1.65 2.18
N MET A 75 -21.23 -2.79 1.77
CA MET A 75 -22.33 -3.42 2.52
C MET A 75 -21.93 -3.68 3.97
N ARG A 76 -20.75 -4.28 4.18
CA ARG A 76 -20.27 -4.58 5.53
C ARG A 76 -20.04 -3.33 6.36
N ALA A 77 -19.46 -2.27 5.80
CA ALA A 77 -19.20 -1.03 6.52
C ALA A 77 -20.48 -0.37 7.05
N ARG A 78 -21.59 -0.50 6.33
CA ARG A 78 -22.91 0.02 6.75
C ARG A 78 -23.54 -0.78 7.89
N GLU A 79 -23.16 -2.04 8.06
CA GLU A 79 -23.62 -2.91 9.14
C GLU A 79 -22.77 -2.81 10.41
N LEU A 80 -21.56 -2.23 10.31
CA LEU A 80 -20.69 -2.08 11.46
C LEU A 80 -21.33 -1.15 12.50
N PRO A 81 -21.20 -1.45 13.80
CA PRO A 81 -21.59 -0.51 14.84
C PRO A 81 -20.93 0.85 14.64
N GLU A 82 -21.66 1.91 15.00
CA GLU A 82 -21.10 3.25 15.05
C GLU A 82 -19.82 3.26 15.91
N GLY A 83 -18.85 4.08 15.54
CA GLY A 83 -17.60 4.15 16.29
C GLY A 83 -16.48 3.23 15.79
N ARG A 84 -16.74 2.32 14.84
CA ARG A 84 -15.75 1.33 14.37
C ARG A 84 -14.77 1.85 13.32
N GLY A 85 -15.06 2.97 12.63
CA GLY A 85 -14.14 3.56 11.65
C GLY A 85 -13.97 2.76 10.34
N GLY A 86 -14.96 1.92 10.00
CA GLY A 86 -14.91 1.10 8.78
C GLY A 86 -14.73 1.90 7.50
N PHE A 87 -15.51 2.98 7.31
CA PHE A 87 -15.37 3.86 6.15
C PHE A 87 -14.01 4.55 6.09
N ALA A 88 -13.44 4.96 7.22
CA ALA A 88 -12.09 5.53 7.24
C ALA A 88 -11.04 4.55 6.71
N TYR A 89 -11.11 3.26 7.08
CA TYR A 89 -10.26 2.22 6.49
C TYR A 89 -10.47 2.11 4.97
N LEU A 90 -11.74 2.07 4.52
CA LEU A 90 -12.08 1.95 3.10
C LEU A 90 -11.66 3.16 2.27
N TYR A 91 -11.72 4.38 2.80
CA TYR A 91 -11.19 5.58 2.11
C TYR A 91 -9.69 5.48 1.91
N GLY A 92 -8.96 4.91 2.87
CA GLY A 92 -7.56 4.57 2.69
C GLY A 92 -7.37 3.53 1.59
N PHE A 93 -8.19 2.49 1.58
CA PHE A 93 -8.15 1.42 0.58
C PHE A 93 -8.41 1.95 -0.83
N ILE A 94 -9.38 2.86 -0.99
CA ILE A 94 -9.66 3.54 -2.27
C ILE A 94 -8.44 4.34 -2.73
N CYS A 95 -7.72 5.01 -1.82
CA CYS A 95 -6.47 5.68 -2.18
C CYS A 95 -5.41 4.70 -2.69
N HIS A 96 -5.30 3.53 -2.08
CA HIS A 96 -4.40 2.49 -2.54
C HIS A 96 -4.80 2.01 -3.95
N PHE A 97 -6.06 1.61 -4.13
CA PHE A 97 -6.61 1.20 -5.43
C PHE A 97 -6.36 2.24 -6.53
N ALA A 98 -6.72 3.51 -6.29
CA ALA A 98 -6.59 4.56 -7.28
C ALA A 98 -5.13 4.79 -7.72
N LEU A 99 -4.18 4.69 -6.79
CA LEU A 99 -2.76 4.88 -7.11
C LEU A 99 -2.18 3.68 -7.87
N ASP A 100 -2.48 2.46 -7.43
CA ASP A 100 -2.05 1.21 -8.08
C ASP A 100 -2.61 1.10 -9.50
N HIS A 101 -3.92 1.29 -9.62
CA HIS A 101 -4.62 1.33 -10.91
C HIS A 101 -3.98 2.33 -11.88
N SER A 102 -3.61 3.52 -11.39
CA SER A 102 -3.00 4.56 -12.24
C SER A 102 -1.54 4.29 -12.60
N CYS A 103 -0.78 3.59 -11.75
CA CYS A 103 0.67 3.47 -11.88
C CYS A 103 1.12 2.14 -12.51
N HIS A 104 0.49 1.03 -12.17
CA HIS A 104 0.95 -0.30 -12.56
C HIS A 104 1.01 -0.55 -14.07
N PRO A 105 0.08 -0.06 -14.92
CA PRO A 105 0.23 -0.21 -16.37
C PRO A 105 1.55 0.35 -16.90
N TYR A 106 2.02 1.47 -16.33
CA TYR A 106 3.33 2.03 -16.67
C TYR A 106 4.49 1.24 -16.05
N ILE A 107 4.38 0.80 -14.81
CA ILE A 107 5.42 -0.01 -14.15
C ILE A 107 5.67 -1.30 -14.94
N GLU A 108 4.62 -2.01 -15.33
CA GLU A 108 4.69 -3.24 -16.14
C GLU A 108 5.38 -2.99 -17.49
N LYS A 109 5.03 -1.89 -18.16
CA LYS A 109 5.72 -1.47 -19.38
C LYS A 109 7.20 -1.21 -19.14
N LYS A 110 7.54 -0.47 -18.08
CA LYS A 110 8.93 -0.13 -17.72
C LYS A 110 9.76 -1.38 -17.41
N ILE A 111 9.18 -2.37 -16.73
CA ILE A 111 9.84 -3.66 -16.45
C ILE A 111 10.21 -4.34 -17.76
N LYS A 112 9.26 -4.47 -18.69
CA LYS A 112 9.46 -5.11 -20.00
C LYS A 112 10.52 -4.40 -20.85
N GLU A 113 10.56 -3.06 -20.82
CA GLU A 113 11.47 -2.27 -21.66
C GLU A 113 12.89 -2.14 -21.08
N SER A 114 13.04 -2.05 -19.76
CA SER A 114 14.32 -1.71 -19.11
C SER A 114 15.00 -2.85 -18.35
N GLY A 115 14.25 -3.92 -18.05
CA GLY A 115 14.71 -5.02 -17.20
C GLY A 115 14.94 -4.64 -15.74
N VAL A 116 14.56 -3.43 -15.33
CA VAL A 116 14.53 -3.03 -13.91
C VAL A 116 13.38 -3.76 -13.23
N THR A 117 13.60 -4.26 -12.01
CA THR A 117 12.58 -5.01 -11.29
C THR A 117 11.48 -4.08 -10.78
N HIS A 118 10.29 -4.64 -10.58
CA HIS A 118 9.13 -3.98 -10.00
C HIS A 118 9.46 -3.26 -8.69
N ALA A 119 10.04 -4.00 -7.73
CA ALA A 119 10.42 -3.48 -6.41
C ALA A 119 11.45 -2.34 -6.50
N GLU A 120 12.38 -2.40 -7.45
CA GLU A 120 13.41 -1.36 -7.63
C GLU A 120 12.80 -0.06 -8.18
N ILE A 121 11.87 -0.13 -9.13
CA ILE A 121 11.14 1.05 -9.65
C ILE A 121 10.40 1.75 -8.51
N GLU A 122 9.70 0.96 -7.71
CA GLU A 122 8.91 1.40 -6.57
C GLU A 122 9.76 2.03 -5.46
N VAL A 123 10.84 1.35 -5.06
CA VAL A 123 11.75 1.85 -4.02
C VAL A 123 12.49 3.11 -4.47
N GLU A 124 12.84 3.23 -5.75
CA GLU A 124 13.43 4.46 -6.28
C GLU A 124 12.44 5.64 -6.31
N PHE A 125 11.15 5.36 -6.50
CA PHE A 125 10.10 6.37 -6.37
C PHE A 125 9.95 6.85 -4.93
N ASP A 126 9.90 5.92 -3.96
CA ASP A 126 9.91 6.23 -2.52
C ASP A 126 11.14 7.05 -2.11
N ARG A 127 12.32 6.62 -2.60
CA ARG A 127 13.58 7.30 -2.35
C ARG A 127 13.53 8.75 -2.84
N MET A 128 13.03 9.00 -4.05
CA MET A 128 12.87 10.35 -4.58
C MET A 128 11.89 11.17 -3.73
N LEU A 129 10.74 10.61 -3.36
CA LEU A 129 9.73 11.32 -2.56
C LEU A 129 10.26 11.70 -1.16
N LEU A 130 11.00 10.79 -0.52
CA LEU A 130 11.68 11.04 0.76
C LEU A 130 12.69 12.19 0.63
N ALA A 131 13.55 12.12 -0.39
CA ALA A 131 14.57 13.15 -0.64
C ALA A 131 13.95 14.52 -0.93
N LYS A 132 12.89 14.59 -1.75
CA LYS A 132 12.15 15.84 -2.04
C LYS A 132 11.54 16.49 -0.79
N ARG A 133 11.26 15.70 0.25
CA ARG A 133 10.74 16.17 1.55
C ARG A 133 11.81 16.38 2.62
N GLY A 134 13.09 16.29 2.25
CA GLY A 134 14.21 16.52 3.17
C GLY A 134 14.47 15.36 4.13
N HIS A 135 13.91 14.18 3.88
CA HIS A 135 14.20 12.98 4.68
C HIS A 135 15.39 12.21 4.10
N ASN A 136 16.15 11.53 4.96
CA ASN A 136 17.19 10.61 4.52
C ASN A 136 16.56 9.27 4.11
N PRO A 137 16.61 8.87 2.83
CA PRO A 137 15.95 7.65 2.37
C PRO A 137 16.54 6.36 2.96
N LEU A 138 17.80 6.38 3.43
CA LEU A 138 18.48 5.19 3.95
C LEU A 138 18.13 4.85 5.40
N THR A 139 17.57 5.81 6.13
CA THR A 139 17.30 5.68 7.57
C THR A 139 15.83 5.89 7.93
N HIS A 140 15.01 6.37 6.99
CA HIS A 140 13.59 6.61 7.24
C HIS A 140 12.83 5.30 7.49
N ARG A 141 11.94 5.31 8.48
CA ARG A 141 11.08 4.16 8.81
C ARG A 141 9.72 4.33 8.15
N LEU A 142 9.41 3.47 7.19
CA LEU A 142 8.24 3.64 6.31
C LEU A 142 6.92 3.19 6.94
N ALA A 143 6.93 2.25 7.89
CA ALA A 143 5.73 1.64 8.46
C ALA A 143 5.42 2.12 9.90
N GLY A 144 5.99 3.24 10.34
CA GLY A 144 5.84 3.73 11.72
C GLY A 144 4.39 4.02 12.12
N HIS A 145 3.57 4.47 11.15
CA HIS A 145 2.17 4.84 11.31
C HIS A 145 1.20 3.66 11.43
N ILE A 146 1.64 2.43 11.15
CA ILE A 146 0.77 1.26 11.15
C ILE A 146 0.41 0.88 12.61
N PRO A 147 -0.90 0.83 12.98
CA PRO A 147 -1.34 0.34 14.27
C PRO A 147 -1.06 -1.17 14.41
N THR A 148 -0.93 -1.63 15.64
CA THR A 148 -0.76 -3.06 15.96
C THR A 148 -1.66 -3.52 17.10
N ASP A 149 -2.65 -2.69 17.47
CA ASP A 149 -3.66 -3.01 18.47
C ASP A 149 -4.77 -3.89 17.89
N MET A 150 -5.46 -4.62 18.77
CA MET A 150 -6.56 -5.51 18.38
C MET A 150 -7.81 -4.76 17.92
N THR A 151 -8.01 -3.51 18.33
CA THR A 151 -9.18 -2.71 17.93
C THR A 151 -9.13 -2.41 16.43
N SER A 152 -7.98 -1.94 15.95
CA SER A 152 -7.73 -1.70 14.54
C SER A 152 -7.77 -3.00 13.73
N ALA A 153 -7.08 -4.04 14.20
CA ALA A 153 -7.04 -5.33 13.54
C ALA A 153 -8.43 -5.99 13.44
N GLY A 154 -9.22 -5.91 14.52
CA GLY A 154 -10.59 -6.41 14.56
C GLY A 154 -11.55 -5.65 13.66
N THR A 155 -11.32 -4.35 13.40
CA THR A 155 -12.10 -3.60 12.40
C THR A 155 -11.71 -4.00 10.98
N ILE A 156 -10.41 -4.15 10.71
CA ILE A 156 -9.91 -4.53 9.38
C ILE A 156 -10.38 -5.94 9.01
N ALA A 157 -10.36 -6.88 9.95
CA ALA A 157 -10.79 -8.26 9.73
C ALA A 157 -12.25 -8.38 9.26
N GLU A 158 -13.12 -7.42 9.60
CA GLU A 158 -14.51 -7.38 9.11
C GLU A 158 -14.61 -7.35 7.58
N PHE A 159 -13.58 -6.83 6.89
CA PHE A 159 -13.53 -6.73 5.44
C PHE A 159 -12.87 -7.93 4.75
N PHE A 160 -12.35 -8.89 5.51
CA PHE A 160 -11.69 -10.09 4.99
C PHE A 160 -12.27 -11.34 5.67
N PRO A 161 -13.39 -11.89 5.15
CA PRO A 161 -14.10 -13.01 5.79
C PRO A 161 -13.24 -14.25 6.08
N GLU A 162 -12.18 -14.45 5.31
CA GLU A 162 -11.26 -15.58 5.44
C GLU A 162 -10.09 -15.34 6.41
N VAL A 163 -10.01 -14.16 7.06
CA VAL A 163 -8.88 -13.75 7.91
C VAL A 163 -9.35 -13.31 9.29
N THR A 164 -8.77 -13.87 10.33
CA THR A 164 -9.10 -13.50 11.72
C THR A 164 -8.44 -12.18 12.15
N ALA A 165 -8.96 -11.54 13.20
CA ALA A 165 -8.38 -10.33 13.77
C ALA A 165 -6.94 -10.54 14.27
N GLU A 166 -6.64 -11.70 14.85
CA GLU A 166 -5.30 -12.07 15.30
C GLU A 166 -4.33 -12.19 14.13
N GLU A 167 -4.79 -12.72 13.00
CA GLU A 167 -3.99 -12.86 11.79
C GLU A 167 -3.73 -11.52 11.11
N VAL A 168 -4.73 -10.64 11.07
CA VAL A 168 -4.53 -9.24 10.67
C VAL A 168 -3.51 -8.56 11.58
N GLN A 169 -3.66 -8.67 12.91
CA GLN A 169 -2.72 -8.06 13.86
C GLN A 169 -1.30 -8.58 13.66
N GLN A 170 -1.15 -9.89 13.45
CA GLN A 170 0.14 -10.51 13.16
C GLN A 170 0.73 -9.97 11.86
N ALA A 171 -0.07 -9.81 10.81
CA ALA A 171 0.36 -9.24 9.54
C ALA A 171 0.86 -7.79 9.71
N LEU A 172 0.13 -6.96 10.45
CA LEU A 172 0.53 -5.57 10.74
C LEU A 172 1.82 -5.49 11.57
N LYS A 173 1.96 -6.34 12.60
CA LYS A 173 3.20 -6.46 13.39
C LYS A 173 4.38 -6.88 12.50
N SER A 174 4.17 -7.87 11.64
CA SER A 174 5.17 -8.34 10.69
C SER A 174 5.54 -7.26 9.67
N MET A 175 4.57 -6.50 9.14
CA MET A 175 4.81 -5.38 8.24
C MET A 175 5.77 -4.36 8.85
N LYS A 176 5.53 -3.96 10.10
CA LYS A 176 6.43 -3.04 10.83
C LYS A 176 7.80 -3.67 11.05
N HIS A 177 7.85 -4.93 11.47
CA HIS A 177 9.11 -5.63 11.75
C HIS A 177 10.00 -5.71 10.49
N TYR A 178 9.47 -6.23 9.39
CA TYR A 178 10.24 -6.44 8.16
C TYR A 178 10.62 -5.11 7.48
N ASN A 179 9.72 -4.11 7.45
CA ASN A 179 10.09 -2.78 6.95
C ASN A 179 11.27 -2.18 7.76
N ASN A 180 11.24 -2.28 9.10
CA ASN A 180 12.34 -1.80 9.94
C ASN A 180 13.63 -2.63 9.78
N LEU A 181 13.51 -3.94 9.53
CA LEU A 181 14.64 -4.81 9.24
C LEU A 181 15.38 -4.34 7.98
N LEU A 182 14.63 -3.99 6.92
CA LEU A 182 15.16 -3.55 5.63
C LEU A 182 15.77 -2.14 5.65
N VAL A 183 15.51 -1.33 6.69
CA VAL A 183 16.26 -0.08 6.93
C VAL A 183 17.70 -0.42 7.32
N ALA A 184 18.59 -0.44 6.33
CA ALA A 184 19.97 -0.88 6.49
C ALA A 184 20.94 0.15 5.89
N PRO A 185 21.31 1.23 6.61
CA PRO A 185 22.25 2.24 6.12
C PRO A 185 23.72 1.77 6.14
N GLY A 186 24.05 0.72 6.88
CA GLY A 186 25.41 0.18 6.99
C GLY A 186 25.64 -1.05 6.12
N HIS A 187 26.85 -1.17 5.56
CA HIS A 187 27.24 -2.29 4.67
C HIS A 187 27.14 -3.66 5.35
N LEU A 188 27.51 -3.78 6.63
CA LEU A 188 27.48 -5.05 7.37
C LEU A 188 26.06 -5.60 7.49
N LYS A 189 25.10 -4.75 7.92
CA LYS A 189 23.69 -5.14 8.04
C LYS A 189 23.11 -5.54 6.67
N ARG A 190 23.41 -4.78 5.60
CA ARG A 190 22.98 -5.14 4.23
C ARG A 190 23.53 -6.49 3.79
N GLY A 191 24.83 -6.72 4.00
CA GLY A 191 25.47 -8.00 3.66
C GLY A 191 24.79 -9.18 4.35
N PHE A 192 24.49 -9.04 5.64
CA PHE A 192 23.76 -10.06 6.39
C PHE A 192 22.34 -10.30 5.86
N ILE A 193 21.58 -9.23 5.57
CA ILE A 193 20.23 -9.36 5.00
C ILE A 193 20.28 -10.06 3.64
N TYR A 194 21.21 -9.67 2.76
CA TYR A 194 21.36 -10.31 1.45
C TYR A 194 21.72 -11.78 1.57
N ALA A 195 22.59 -12.16 2.50
CA ALA A 195 22.90 -13.56 2.76
C ALA A 195 21.66 -14.34 3.22
N LEU A 196 20.87 -13.79 4.15
CA LEU A 196 19.61 -14.40 4.61
C LEU A 196 18.61 -14.57 3.46
N LEU A 197 18.42 -13.53 2.64
CA LEU A 197 17.53 -13.58 1.49
C LEU A 197 18.00 -14.61 0.45
N ALA A 198 19.31 -14.75 0.23
CA ALA A 198 19.87 -15.77 -0.64
C ALA A 198 19.61 -17.19 -0.09
N MET A 199 19.84 -17.43 1.20
CA MET A 199 19.61 -18.73 1.84
C MET A 199 18.14 -19.14 1.86
N THR A 200 17.22 -18.17 1.98
CA THR A 200 15.77 -18.43 2.01
C THR A 200 15.15 -18.50 0.61
N GLY A 201 15.91 -18.25 -0.45
CA GLY A 201 15.42 -18.20 -1.83
C GLY A 201 14.70 -16.90 -2.22
N ASN A 202 14.55 -15.96 -1.28
CA ASN A 202 13.80 -14.71 -1.47
C ASN A 202 14.64 -13.56 -2.06
N TYR A 203 15.90 -13.81 -2.44
CA TYR A 203 16.79 -12.75 -2.94
C TYR A 203 16.22 -12.03 -4.14
N LYS A 204 15.79 -12.75 -5.19
CA LYS A 204 15.30 -12.13 -6.44
C LYS A 204 14.08 -11.22 -6.24
N GLU A 205 13.19 -11.58 -5.33
CA GLU A 205 11.95 -10.83 -5.06
C GLU A 205 12.18 -9.69 -4.06
N MET A 206 13.01 -9.90 -3.03
CA MET A 206 13.12 -8.97 -1.89
C MET A 206 14.36 -8.08 -1.89
N HIS A 207 15.38 -8.32 -2.73
CA HIS A 207 16.61 -7.50 -2.73
C HIS A 207 16.35 -6.04 -3.13
N GLY A 208 15.40 -5.82 -4.06
CA GLY A 208 14.97 -4.49 -4.51
C GLY A 208 14.19 -3.71 -3.45
N LEU A 209 13.85 -4.32 -2.30
CA LEU A 209 13.15 -3.65 -1.21
C LEU A 209 14.09 -2.80 -0.33
N ILE A 210 15.41 -2.96 -0.46
CA ILE A 210 16.38 -2.13 0.27
C ILE A 210 16.75 -0.91 -0.56
N VAL A 211 16.44 0.29 -0.04
CA VAL A 211 16.75 1.57 -0.68
C VAL A 211 18.23 1.67 -1.09
N ASN A 212 18.50 1.96 -2.36
CA ASN A 212 19.86 2.13 -2.87
C ASN A 212 20.60 3.31 -2.23
N TYR A 213 21.92 3.21 -2.10
CA TYR A 213 22.75 4.31 -1.57
C TYR A 213 22.67 5.56 -2.43
N LYS A 214 22.68 5.38 -3.75
CA LYS A 214 22.59 6.43 -4.77
C LYS A 214 21.35 6.15 -5.63
N PRO A 215 20.68 7.19 -6.15
CA PRO A 215 19.57 7.00 -7.08
C PRO A 215 20.02 6.16 -8.28
N ASN A 216 19.15 5.26 -8.73
CA ASN A 216 19.38 4.44 -9.91
C ASN A 216 19.07 5.27 -11.17
N PRO A 217 20.05 5.56 -12.05
CA PRO A 217 19.81 6.36 -13.25
C PRO A 217 18.77 5.73 -14.19
N LYS A 218 18.58 4.40 -14.16
CA LYS A 218 17.56 3.70 -14.97
C LYS A 218 16.12 4.00 -14.54
N CYS A 219 15.94 4.55 -13.33
CA CYS A 219 14.64 4.91 -12.77
C CYS A 219 14.36 6.42 -12.85
N ALA A 220 15.23 7.22 -13.48
CA ALA A 220 15.05 8.67 -13.56
C ALA A 220 13.79 9.06 -14.36
N ASP A 221 13.59 8.42 -15.51
CA ASP A 221 12.40 8.60 -16.35
C ASP A 221 11.14 8.06 -15.66
N SER A 222 11.22 6.89 -15.03
CA SER A 222 10.08 6.32 -14.31
C SER A 222 9.67 7.17 -13.12
N ASN A 223 10.61 7.76 -12.40
CA ASN A 223 10.33 8.70 -11.32
C ASN A 223 9.57 9.95 -11.80
N ILE A 224 9.89 10.47 -12.97
CA ILE A 224 9.16 11.59 -13.59
C ILE A 224 7.75 11.14 -13.96
N ARG A 225 7.60 10.01 -14.66
CA ARG A 225 6.30 9.53 -15.12
C ARG A 225 5.38 9.13 -13.96
N LEU A 226 5.89 8.39 -12.98
CA LEU A 226 5.16 8.05 -11.76
C LEU A 226 4.77 9.29 -10.96
N SER A 227 5.59 10.34 -10.95
CA SER A 227 5.17 11.62 -10.35
C SER A 227 3.94 12.20 -11.06
N GLN A 228 3.86 12.14 -12.39
CA GLN A 228 2.69 12.65 -13.12
C GLN A 228 1.44 11.83 -12.79
N LEU A 229 1.53 10.50 -12.93
CA LEU A 229 0.44 9.57 -12.63
C LEU A 229 -0.04 9.72 -11.18
N TYR A 230 0.88 9.87 -10.23
CA TYR A 230 0.56 10.16 -8.83
C TYR A 230 -0.29 11.43 -8.68
N HIS A 231 0.03 12.52 -9.40
CA HIS A 231 -0.73 13.78 -9.26
C HIS A 231 -2.11 13.67 -9.91
N ASP A 232 -2.20 13.00 -11.06
CA ASP A 232 -3.46 12.77 -11.77
C ASP A 232 -4.40 11.88 -10.94
N ALA A 233 -3.86 10.83 -10.32
CA ALA A 233 -4.58 9.89 -9.48
C ALA A 233 -5.21 10.55 -8.23
N ILE A 234 -4.72 11.71 -7.77
CA ILE A 234 -5.31 12.40 -6.60
C ILE A 234 -6.76 12.77 -6.90
N SER A 235 -7.04 13.30 -8.08
CA SER A 235 -8.39 13.71 -8.47
C SER A 235 -9.32 12.50 -8.60
N LEU A 236 -8.80 11.39 -9.15
CA LEU A 236 -9.50 10.11 -9.20
C LEU A 236 -9.87 9.63 -7.79
N ALA A 237 -8.91 9.54 -6.87
CA ALA A 237 -9.15 9.08 -5.50
C ALA A 237 -10.15 9.96 -4.74
N VAL A 238 -10.08 11.29 -4.91
CA VAL A 238 -11.05 12.22 -4.30
C VAL A 238 -12.46 11.94 -4.81
N ARG A 239 -12.65 11.79 -6.13
CA ARG A 239 -13.95 11.47 -6.74
C ARG A 239 -14.51 10.16 -6.17
N LEU A 240 -13.73 9.08 -6.26
CA LEU A 240 -14.13 7.76 -5.76
C LEU A 240 -14.52 7.80 -4.28
N ILE A 241 -13.73 8.46 -3.43
CA ILE A 241 -14.05 8.56 -1.99
C ILE A 241 -15.35 9.32 -1.73
N CYS A 242 -15.59 10.43 -2.44
CA CYS A 242 -16.78 11.25 -2.23
C CYS A 242 -18.07 10.52 -2.62
N GLU A 243 -18.02 9.69 -3.66
CA GLU A 243 -19.18 8.94 -4.16
C GLU A 243 -19.42 7.64 -3.37
N TYR A 244 -18.35 7.03 -2.84
CA TYR A 244 -18.38 5.66 -2.31
C TYR A 244 -19.32 5.45 -1.12
N ARG A 245 -19.44 6.43 -0.21
CA ARG A 245 -20.29 6.25 0.99
C ARG A 245 -21.75 6.06 0.61
N GLU A 246 -22.24 6.86 -0.34
CA GLU A 246 -23.64 6.88 -0.75
C GLU A 246 -23.95 5.81 -1.79
N ASN A 247 -23.06 5.66 -2.78
CA ASN A 247 -23.32 4.85 -3.98
C ASN A 247 -22.56 3.52 -3.98
N GLY A 248 -21.68 3.26 -3.01
CA GLY A 248 -20.83 2.07 -3.01
C GLY A 248 -19.89 2.04 -4.23
N ALA A 249 -19.69 0.85 -4.80
CA ALA A 249 -18.77 0.61 -5.90
C ALA A 249 -19.40 0.80 -7.31
N GLU A 250 -20.28 1.78 -7.46
CA GLU A 250 -20.98 2.05 -8.74
C GLU A 250 -20.10 2.67 -9.83
N ASP A 251 -19.04 3.39 -9.45
CA ASP A 251 -18.14 4.02 -10.41
C ASP A 251 -17.45 2.98 -11.31
N SER A 252 -17.36 3.25 -12.61
CA SER A 252 -16.83 2.29 -13.59
C SER A 252 -15.37 1.92 -13.34
N GLU A 253 -14.61 2.77 -12.65
CA GLU A 253 -13.21 2.48 -12.31
C GLU A 253 -13.09 1.19 -11.48
N TYR A 254 -14.07 0.87 -10.63
CA TYR A 254 -14.06 -0.37 -9.84
C TYR A 254 -14.18 -1.65 -10.68
N GLN A 255 -14.60 -1.56 -11.95
CA GLN A 255 -14.62 -2.71 -12.86
C GLN A 255 -13.21 -3.13 -13.29
N HIS A 256 -12.20 -2.30 -13.02
CA HIS A 256 -10.80 -2.60 -13.29
C HIS A 256 -10.10 -3.25 -12.10
N THR A 257 -8.99 -3.92 -12.38
CA THR A 257 -8.09 -4.47 -11.38
C THR A 257 -7.22 -3.37 -10.77
N PHE A 258 -6.34 -3.72 -9.83
CA PHE A 258 -5.34 -2.82 -9.23
C PHE A 258 -4.17 -2.56 -10.21
N GLY A 259 -4.46 -2.47 -11.51
CA GLY A 259 -3.53 -2.22 -12.59
C GLY A 259 -2.73 -3.45 -13.06
N VAL A 260 -3.20 -4.66 -12.76
CA VAL A 260 -2.76 -5.91 -13.38
C VAL A 260 -3.75 -6.28 -14.49
N GLU A 261 -3.36 -6.10 -15.75
CA GLU A 261 -4.13 -6.51 -16.93
C GLU A 261 -3.62 -7.83 -17.53
#